data_AF-A0A9E1H9V6-F1
#
_entry.id   AF-A0A9E1H9V6-F1
#
_cell.length_a   1.000
_cell.length_b   1.000
_cell.length_c   1.000
_cell.angle_alpha   90.00
_cell.angle_beta   90.00
_cell.angle_gamma   90.00
#
_symmetry.space_group_name_H-M   'P 1'
#
loop_
_entity.id
_entity.type
_entity.pdbx_description
1 polymer ?
#
loop_
_entity_poly.entity_id
_entity_poly.type
_entity_poly.pdbx_seq_one_letter_code
_entity_poly.pdbx_strand_id
1 'polypeptide(L)' 'MKRVYSVGQVNRYVKNMFLQDFVLKKVYVKGEVSNCKYHPSGHIYFSLKDET' A
#
# COMPACT_ATOMS: atom_id res chain seq x y z
N MET A 1 -19.02 -24.42 -5.05
CA MET A 1 -18.62 -23.40 -6.05
C MET A 1 -17.68 -22.40 -5.41
N LYS A 2 -16.49 -22.16 -5.97
CA LYS A 2 -15.59 -21.08 -5.51
C LYS A 2 -16.11 -19.75 -6.07
N ARG A 3 -16.20 -18.71 -5.24
CA ARG A 3 -16.51 -17.35 -5.71
C ARG A 3 -15.27 -16.78 -6.41
N VAL A 4 -15.41 -16.39 -7.66
CA VAL A 4 -14.37 -15.72 -8.46
C VAL A 4 -14.63 -14.23 -8.43
N TYR A 5 -13.62 -13.45 -8.08
CA TYR A 5 -13.71 -11.98 -8.00
C TYR A 5 -12.87 -11.34 -9.09
N SER A 6 -13.36 -10.25 -9.65
CA SER A 6 -12.57 -9.43 -10.57
C SER A 6 -11.49 -8.65 -9.83
N VAL A 7 -10.43 -8.27 -10.54
CA VAL A 7 -9.37 -7.39 -10.01
C VAL A 7 -9.97 -6.10 -9.46
N GLY A 8 -10.99 -5.54 -10.13
CA GLY A 8 -11.67 -4.33 -9.68
C GLY A 8 -12.42 -4.51 -8.35
N GLN A 9 -13.01 -5.68 -8.10
CA GLN A 9 -13.67 -5.99 -6.83
C GLN A 9 -12.65 -6.06 -5.69
N VAL A 10 -11.52 -6.73 -5.92
CA VAL A 10 -10.45 -6.84 -4.92
C VAL A 10 -9.85 -5.46 -4.63
N ASN A 11 -9.54 -4.68 -5.65
CA ASN A 11 -8.99 -3.33 -5.49
C ASN A 11 -9.95 -2.40 -4.73
N ARG A 12 -11.26 -2.49 -5.01
CA ARG A 12 -12.27 -1.71 -4.30
C ARG A 12 -12.35 -2.11 -2.83
N TYR A 13 -12.30 -3.40 -2.54
CA TYR A 13 -12.31 -3.90 -1.18
C TYR A 13 -11.12 -3.37 -0.37
N VAL A 14 -9.90 -3.51 -0.89
CA VAL A 14 -8.68 -3.00 -0.24
C VAL A 14 -8.75 -1.49 -0.05
N LYS A 15 -9.14 -0.73 -1.09
CA LYS A 15 -9.28 0.73 -1.00
C LYS A 15 -10.26 1.15 0.10
N ASN A 16 -11.39 0.46 0.22
CA ASN A 16 -12.39 0.78 1.23
C ASN A 16 -11.89 0.53 2.66
N MET A 17 -11.02 -0.46 2.88
CA MET A 17 -10.39 -0.68 4.19
C MET A 17 -9.64 0.58 4.65
N PHE A 18 -8.83 1.20 3.79
CA PHE A 18 -8.10 2.43 4.13
C PHE A 18 -9.01 3.66 4.30
N LEU A 19 -10.12 3.73 3.57
CA LEU A 19 -11.01 4.90 3.61
C LEU A 19 -11.96 4.90 4.80
N GLN A 20 -12.43 3.71 5.19
CA GLN A 20 -13.45 3.55 6.23
C GLN A 20 -12.84 3.36 7.61
N ASP A 21 -11.64 2.79 7.69
CA ASP A 21 -10.91 2.67 8.95
C ASP A 21 -10.34 4.03 9.37
N PHE A 22 -10.78 4.50 10.54
CA PHE A 22 -10.42 5.82 11.06
C PHE A 22 -8.91 5.98 11.27
N VAL A 23 -8.22 4.91 11.70
CA VAL A 23 -6.78 4.91 11.93
C VAL A 23 -6.05 4.94 10.60
N LEU A 24 -6.43 4.06 9.68
CA LEU A 24 -5.75 3.93 8.37
C LEU A 24 -5.95 5.15 7.45
N LYS A 25 -6.97 5.97 7.71
CA LYS A 25 -7.24 7.20 6.95
C LYS A 25 -6.14 8.26 7.08
N LYS A 26 -5.39 8.29 8.19
CA LYS A 26 -4.29 9.26 8.43
C LYS A 26 -3.15 8.62 9.22
N VAL A 27 -2.38 7.76 8.56
CA VAL A 27 -1.21 7.10 9.16
C VAL A 27 0.09 7.79 8.75
N TYR A 28 0.98 7.94 9.72
CA TYR A 28 2.36 8.37 9.51
C TYR A 28 3.27 7.22 9.94
N VAL A 29 4.25 6.89 9.11
CA VAL A 29 5.20 5.80 9.36
C VAL A 29 6.61 6.38 9.30
N LYS A 30 7.47 5.99 10.25
CA LYS A 30 8.88 6.37 10.32
C LYS A 30 9.73 5.11 10.19
N GLY A 31 10.81 5.20 9.43
CA GLY A 31 11.76 4.11 9.26
C GLY A 31 12.96 4.53 8.41
N GLU A 32 13.95 3.65 8.31
CA GLU A 32 15.06 3.79 7.38
C GLU A 32 14.63 3.39 5.97
N VAL A 33 14.92 4.24 4.99
CA VAL A 33 14.70 3.90 3.59
C VAL A 33 15.86 3.04 3.09
N SER A 34 15.52 1.90 2.50
CA SER A 34 16.46 0.99 1.85
C SER A 34 15.97 0.62 0.45
N ASN A 35 16.88 0.11 -0.40
CA ASN A 35 16.55 -0.33 -1.77
C ASN A 35 15.77 0.72 -2.59
N CYS A 36 16.17 2.00 -2.49
CA CYS A 36 15.51 3.11 -3.17
C CYS A 36 15.87 3.16 -4.66
N LYS A 37 14.87 3.08 -5.53
CA LYS A 37 15.00 3.05 -7.00
C LYS A 37 14.14 4.13 -7.63
N TYR A 38 14.77 4.96 -8.45
CA TYR A 38 14.11 5.97 -9.27
C TYR A 38 13.76 5.37 -10.62
N HIS A 39 12.47 5.28 -10.93
CA HIS A 39 12.02 4.77 -12.21
C HIS A 39 11.81 5.93 -13.21
N PRO A 40 12.19 5.79 -14.49
CA PRO A 40 12.01 6.83 -15.51
C PRO A 40 10.56 7.30 -15.72
N SER A 41 9.57 6.49 -15.32
CA SER A 41 8.15 6.87 -15.32
C SER A 41 7.78 7.91 -14.25
N GLY A 42 8.72 8.29 -13.39
CA GLY A 42 8.52 9.27 -12.31
C GLY A 42 8.13 8.67 -10.97
N HIS A 43 7.99 7.34 -10.87
CA HIS A 43 7.73 6.66 -9.61
C HIS A 43 9.02 6.28 -8.89
N ILE A 44 9.05 6.47 -7.57
CA ILE A 44 10.14 6.03 -6.71
C ILE A 44 9.65 4.80 -5.94
N TYR A 45 10.38 3.70 -6.06
CA TYR A 45 10.10 2.47 -5.33
C TYR A 45 11.17 2.27 -4.27
N PHE A 46 10.77 2.04 -3.03
CA PHE A 46 11.69 1.83 -1.92
C PHE A 46 11.10 0.87 -0.89
N SER A 47 11.95 0.34 -0.03
CA SER A 47 11.55 -0.43 1.15
C SER A 47 11.78 0.43 2.39
N LEU A 48 10.77 0.50 3.27
CA LEU A 48 10.90 1.16 4.57
C LEU A 48 11.15 0.08 5.63
N LYS A 49 12.23 0.21 6.39
CA LYS A 49 12.60 -0.70 7.48
C LYS A 49 12.48 0.04 8.81
N ASP A 50 12.16 -0.68 9.88
CA ASP A 50 12.42 -0.22 11.24
C ASP A 50 13.35 -1.22 11.96
N GLU A 51 13.56 -1.03 13.27
CA GLU A 51 14.47 -1.85 14.06
C GLU A 51 13.94 -3.27 14.36
N THR A 52 12.73 -3.63 13.90
CA THR A 52 12.10 -4.94 14.07
C THR A 52 12.14 -5.85 12.83
#